data_AF-W4L538-F1
#
_entry.id   AF-W4L538-F1
#
_cell.length_a   1.000
_cell.length_b   1.000
_cell.length_c   1.000
_cell.angle_alpha   90.00
_cell.angle_beta   90.00
_cell.angle_gamma   90.00
#
_symmetry.space_group_name_H-M   'P 1'
#
loop_
_entity.id
_entity.type
_entity.pdbx_description
1 polymer ?
#
loop_
_entity_poly.entity_id
_entity_poly.type
_entity_poly.pdbx_seq_one_letter_code
_entity_poly.pdbx_strand_id
1 'polypeptide(L)'
;MNMATRFLIGQFGLYIAILFLVVSASGVMAQSAAERAVEAAGKYSGITLNVLYEAGLQPLDPKNFTGPMWEKLTGIKINVIEAPIDQIFTKTIQEHRAGSGAYDVLNVIPNQMPDLALAGVLEPLDAYVDKYDFREELGKIAPVYRDNQMKVEGKIYGLPDDGDTLVFYYRKDIFEDPENRAAFKAKHGYDLAPPTTWKRFSEIGQFITDKYAPDIYGAGLLRQPGNAQYMFQERFRVEGGKFFDADTMQA
;
A
#
# COMPACT_ATOMS: atom_id res chain seq x y z
N MET A 1 33.53 -39.72 -41.77
CA MET A 1 33.69 -40.76 -40.74
C MET A 1 32.44 -40.71 -39.87
N ASN A 2 31.52 -41.65 -40.15
CA ASN A 2 30.36 -42.14 -39.40
C ASN A 2 29.60 -41.18 -38.47
N MET A 3 28.40 -40.76 -38.90
CA MET A 3 27.08 -41.37 -38.54
C MET A 3 26.61 -40.84 -37.18
N ALA A 4 25.69 -39.88 -37.06
CA ALA A 4 24.37 -39.71 -37.69
C ALA A 4 23.43 -40.91 -37.49
N THR A 5 22.47 -40.77 -36.58
CA THR A 5 21.08 -41.31 -36.67
C THR A 5 20.27 -40.67 -35.53
N ARG A 6 19.20 -39.87 -35.72
CA ARG A 6 17.88 -40.11 -36.39
C ARG A 6 17.25 -41.44 -35.91
N PHE A 7 15.98 -41.59 -35.56
CA PHE A 7 14.68 -41.19 -36.13
C PHE A 7 13.63 -41.26 -34.98
N LEU A 8 12.60 -40.42 -34.87
CA LEU A 8 11.34 -40.35 -35.64
C LEU A 8 10.41 -41.57 -35.45
N ILE A 9 9.16 -41.24 -35.10
CA ILE A 9 7.88 -41.94 -35.39
C ILE A 9 7.40 -42.98 -34.36
N GLY A 10 6.16 -42.78 -33.89
CA GLY A 10 5.35 -43.86 -33.33
C GLY A 10 4.13 -43.38 -32.55
N GLN A 11 3.09 -42.88 -33.23
CA GLN A 11 1.73 -43.01 -32.71
C GLN A 11 1.39 -44.52 -32.66
N PHE A 12 1.22 -45.09 -31.47
CA PHE A 12 0.40 -46.27 -31.25
C PHE A 12 -0.15 -46.18 -29.82
N GLY A 13 -1.48 -46.06 -29.71
CA GLY A 13 -2.16 -46.37 -28.46
C GLY A 13 -2.10 -47.87 -28.20
N LEU A 14 -2.07 -48.26 -26.92
CA LEU A 14 -3.09 -49.06 -26.24
C LEU A 14 -2.50 -49.61 -24.92
N TYR A 15 -3.09 -49.16 -23.80
CA TYR A 15 -3.29 -49.86 -22.52
C TYR A 15 -2.23 -50.87 -22.03
N ILE A 16 -1.53 -50.53 -20.94
CA ILE A 16 -1.18 -51.50 -19.89
C ILE A 16 -1.54 -50.94 -18.51
N ALA A 17 -2.26 -51.80 -17.79
CA ALA A 17 -2.77 -51.76 -16.43
C ALA A 17 -2.00 -50.95 -15.37
N ILE A 18 -2.79 -50.15 -14.65
CA ILE A 18 -2.86 -50.00 -13.18
C ILE A 18 -1.65 -50.57 -12.40
N LEU A 19 -0.83 -49.65 -11.87
CA LEU A 19 -0.32 -49.79 -10.51
C LEU A 19 -0.77 -48.57 -9.70
N PHE A 20 -1.80 -48.78 -8.88
CA PHE A 20 -2.10 -47.90 -7.75
C PHE A 20 -0.92 -47.96 -6.79
N LEU A 21 0.02 -47.04 -6.92
CA LEU A 21 0.85 -46.63 -5.80
C LEU A 21 0.17 -45.44 -5.16
N VAL A 22 -0.78 -45.75 -4.27
CA VAL A 22 -1.23 -44.84 -3.23
C VAL A 22 -0.02 -44.59 -2.34
N VAL A 23 0.79 -43.60 -2.71
CA VAL A 23 1.58 -42.91 -1.70
C VAL A 23 0.60 -42.00 -1.00
N SER A 24 -0.01 -42.55 0.06
CA SER A 24 -0.70 -41.77 1.08
C SER A 24 0.35 -40.91 1.79
N ALA A 25 0.78 -39.84 1.14
CA ALA A 25 1.27 -38.66 1.82
C ALA A 25 0.03 -37.85 2.20
N SER A 26 -0.74 -38.35 3.16
CA SER A 26 -1.67 -37.52 3.93
C SER A 26 -0.85 -36.62 4.85
N GLY A 27 -0.05 -35.74 4.24
CA GLY A 27 0.29 -34.48 4.87
C GLY A 27 -0.97 -33.65 4.74
N VAL A 28 -1.71 -33.47 5.83
CA VAL A 28 -2.69 -32.40 5.91
C VAL A 28 -1.88 -31.12 5.67
N MET A 29 -1.95 -30.57 4.46
CA MET A 29 -1.41 -29.23 4.19
C MET A 29 -2.10 -28.30 5.19
N ALA A 30 -1.32 -27.61 6.01
CA ALA A 30 -1.89 -26.68 6.98
C ALA A 30 -2.74 -25.65 6.24
N GLN A 31 -4.00 -25.49 6.67
CA GLN A 31 -4.92 -24.51 6.09
C GLN A 31 -4.30 -23.10 6.20
N SER A 32 -4.30 -22.36 5.10
CA SER A 32 -3.79 -20.99 5.07
C SER A 32 -4.63 -20.05 5.93
N ALA A 33 -4.04 -18.94 6.38
CA ALA A 33 -4.78 -17.92 7.13
C ALA A 33 -5.98 -17.36 6.34
N ALA A 34 -5.86 -17.25 5.02
CA ALA A 34 -6.96 -16.81 4.14
C ALA A 34 -8.13 -17.80 4.12
N GLU A 35 -7.85 -19.11 4.02
CA GLU A 35 -8.89 -20.14 4.08
C GLU A 35 -9.59 -20.15 5.45
N ARG A 36 -8.83 -20.01 6.55
CA ARG A 36 -9.41 -19.89 7.90
C ARG A 36 -10.31 -18.65 8.02
N ALA A 37 -9.89 -17.53 7.44
CA ALA A 37 -10.67 -16.29 7.47
C ALA A 37 -12.00 -16.44 6.72
N VAL A 38 -11.98 -17.04 5.52
CA VAL A 38 -13.19 -17.30 4.72
C VAL A 38 -14.16 -18.23 5.46
N GLU A 39 -13.66 -19.33 6.04
CA GLU A 39 -14.48 -20.27 6.80
C GLU A 39 -15.10 -19.60 8.04
N ALA A 40 -14.31 -18.85 8.81
CA ALA A 40 -14.79 -18.13 9.97
C ALA A 40 -15.84 -17.06 9.63
N ALA A 41 -15.69 -16.42 8.47
CA ALA A 41 -16.58 -15.38 7.98
C ALA A 41 -17.90 -15.91 7.41
N GLY A 42 -17.92 -17.12 6.83
CA GLY A 42 -19.09 -17.67 6.13
C GLY A 42 -20.38 -17.72 6.96
N LYS A 43 -20.28 -17.84 8.29
CA LYS A 43 -21.44 -17.77 9.20
C LYS A 43 -22.14 -16.40 9.24
N TYR A 44 -21.51 -15.36 8.69
CA TYR A 44 -22.05 -14.00 8.58
C TYR A 44 -22.53 -13.67 7.16
N SER A 45 -22.66 -14.66 6.27
CA SER A 45 -23.21 -14.47 4.93
C SER A 45 -24.53 -13.69 4.97
N GLY A 46 -24.68 -12.72 4.06
CA GLY A 46 -25.87 -11.88 3.92
C GLY A 46 -25.78 -10.52 4.62
N ILE A 47 -24.74 -10.25 5.41
CA ILE A 47 -24.52 -8.91 5.95
C ILE A 47 -23.80 -8.01 4.94
N THR A 48 -23.86 -6.70 5.18
CA THR A 48 -23.04 -5.70 4.50
C THR A 48 -22.16 -5.01 5.52
N LEU A 49 -20.87 -4.86 5.22
CA LEU A 49 -19.93 -4.05 5.99
C LEU A 49 -19.72 -2.71 5.28
N ASN A 50 -19.94 -1.62 6.01
CA ASN A 50 -19.67 -0.26 5.57
C ASN A 50 -18.23 0.11 5.92
N VAL A 51 -17.42 0.40 4.90
CA VAL A 51 -16.00 0.70 5.08
C VAL A 51 -15.72 2.14 4.65
N LEU A 52 -15.27 2.98 5.59
CA LEU A 52 -14.84 4.34 5.28
C LEU A 52 -13.45 4.31 4.64
N TYR A 53 -13.30 4.92 3.48
CA TYR A 53 -12.04 5.04 2.73
C TYR A 53 -11.74 6.49 2.32
N GLU A 54 -10.45 6.81 2.19
CA GLU A 54 -10.02 8.00 1.45
C GLU A 54 -10.53 7.91 0.00
N ALA A 55 -11.19 8.97 -0.47
CA ALA A 55 -11.63 9.08 -1.85
C ALA A 55 -10.43 9.14 -2.81
N GLY A 56 -10.40 8.30 -3.83
CA GLY A 56 -9.31 8.31 -4.81
C GLY A 56 -9.06 6.95 -5.45
N LEU A 57 -7.79 6.60 -5.61
CA LEU A 57 -7.39 5.35 -6.27
C LEU A 57 -7.49 4.13 -5.35
N GLN A 58 -7.16 4.28 -4.06
CA GLN A 58 -7.21 3.19 -3.07
C GLN A 58 -8.57 2.47 -2.99
N PRO A 59 -9.74 3.16 -2.90
CA PRO A 59 -11.03 2.48 -2.78
C PRO A 59 -11.43 1.69 -4.04
N LEU A 60 -10.72 1.83 -5.17
CA LEU A 60 -10.98 1.03 -6.35
C LEU A 60 -10.66 -0.45 -6.15
N ASP A 61 -9.71 -0.81 -5.28
CA ASP A 61 -9.42 -2.21 -4.96
C ASP A 61 -10.62 -2.91 -4.28
N PRO A 62 -11.12 -2.44 -3.12
CA PRO A 62 -12.29 -3.04 -2.48
C PRO A 62 -13.57 -2.92 -3.30
N LYS A 63 -13.70 -1.90 -4.16
CA LYS A 63 -14.87 -1.77 -5.05
C LYS A 63 -14.86 -2.77 -6.21
N ASN A 64 -13.71 -2.99 -6.84
CA ASN A 64 -13.63 -3.71 -8.11
C ASN A 64 -13.03 -5.11 -8.00
N PHE A 65 -12.27 -5.40 -6.95
CA PHE A 65 -11.52 -6.64 -6.82
C PHE A 65 -11.74 -7.35 -5.48
N THR A 66 -11.17 -6.84 -4.38
CA THR A 66 -11.18 -7.57 -3.09
C THR A 66 -12.57 -7.66 -2.47
N GLY A 67 -13.42 -6.63 -2.58
CA GLY A 67 -14.80 -6.67 -2.09
C GLY A 67 -15.68 -7.69 -2.84
N PRO A 68 -15.76 -7.65 -4.19
CA PRO A 68 -16.47 -8.67 -4.96
C PRO A 68 -15.94 -10.10 -4.74
N MET A 69 -14.61 -10.25 -4.57
CA MET A 69 -14.00 -11.53 -4.23
C MET A 69 -14.44 -12.01 -2.85
N TRP A 70 -14.43 -11.12 -1.84
CA TRP A 70 -14.87 -11.43 -0.49
C TRP A 70 -16.35 -11.81 -0.43
N GLU A 71 -17.21 -11.08 -1.15
CA GLU A 71 -18.64 -11.39 -1.26
C GLU A 71 -18.86 -12.76 -1.89
N LYS A 72 -18.13 -13.10 -2.96
CA LYS A 72 -18.21 -14.43 -3.57
C LYS A 72 -17.77 -15.55 -2.62
N LEU A 73 -16.75 -15.31 -1.81
CA LEU A 73 -16.18 -16.32 -0.90
C LEU A 73 -17.01 -16.52 0.37
N THR A 74 -17.65 -15.45 0.88
CA THR A 74 -18.24 -15.44 2.22
C THR A 74 -19.71 -15.07 2.26
N GLY A 75 -20.25 -14.51 1.18
CA GLY A 75 -21.59 -13.90 1.13
C GLY A 75 -21.68 -12.55 1.85
N ILE A 76 -20.58 -11.97 2.31
CA ILE A 76 -20.53 -10.66 2.97
C ILE A 76 -20.25 -9.58 1.93
N LYS A 77 -21.15 -8.60 1.82
CA LYS A 77 -20.98 -7.48 0.91
C LYS A 77 -20.10 -6.39 1.54
N ILE A 78 -19.18 -5.83 0.74
CA ILE A 78 -18.41 -4.64 1.12
C ILE A 78 -19.03 -3.41 0.48
N ASN A 79 -19.46 -2.44 1.30
CA ASN A 79 -19.92 -1.14 0.85
C ASN A 79 -18.88 -0.08 1.19
N VAL A 80 -18.22 0.48 0.18
CA VAL A 80 -17.19 1.49 0.37
C VAL A 80 -17.83 2.88 0.43
N ILE A 81 -17.61 3.58 1.54
CA ILE A 81 -18.01 4.97 1.74
C ILE A 81 -16.77 5.84 1.63
N GLU A 82 -16.76 6.78 0.69
CA GLU A 82 -15.61 7.63 0.45
C GLU A 82 -15.74 8.98 1.16
N ALA A 83 -14.60 9.48 1.65
CA ALA A 83 -14.47 10.87 2.07
C ALA A 83 -13.13 11.47 1.62
N PRO A 84 -13.07 12.79 1.37
CA PRO A 84 -11.79 13.46 1.15
C PRO A 84 -10.82 13.24 2.31
N ILE A 85 -9.52 13.13 2.00
CA ILE A 85 -8.45 12.83 2.99
C ILE A 85 -8.47 13.77 4.20
N ASP A 86 -8.76 15.06 3.98
CA ASP A 86 -8.82 16.09 5.02
C ASP A 86 -10.10 16.01 5.88
N GLN A 87 -11.05 15.16 5.52
CA GLN A 87 -12.29 14.93 6.24
C GLN A 87 -12.36 13.57 6.97
N ILE A 88 -11.49 12.61 6.61
CA ILE A 88 -11.52 11.24 7.17
C ILE A 88 -11.53 11.25 8.70
N PHE A 89 -10.58 11.96 9.31
CA PHE A 89 -10.47 12.06 10.78
C PHE A 89 -11.72 12.64 11.42
N THR A 90 -12.15 13.82 10.94
CA THR A 90 -13.29 14.54 11.51
C THR A 90 -14.58 13.74 11.41
N LYS A 91 -14.84 13.10 10.26
CA LYS A 91 -16.03 12.25 10.08
C LYS A 91 -16.00 11.01 10.97
N THR A 92 -14.83 10.39 11.11
CA THR A 92 -14.64 9.23 11.99
C THR A 92 -14.97 9.59 13.45
N ILE A 93 -14.42 10.69 13.96
CA ILE A 93 -14.68 11.16 15.33
C ILE A 93 -16.16 11.55 15.52
N GLN A 94 -16.76 12.20 14.53
CA GLN A 94 -18.18 12.56 14.58
C GLN A 94 -19.08 11.33 14.62
N GLU A 95 -18.81 10.33 13.79
CA GLU A 95 -19.56 9.07 13.79
C GLU A 95 -19.41 8.33 15.12
N HIS A 96 -18.19 8.23 15.66
CA HIS A 96 -17.98 7.60 16.96
C HIS A 96 -18.78 8.27 18.08
N ARG A 97 -18.84 9.61 18.08
CA ARG A 97 -19.63 10.37 19.06
C ARG A 97 -21.14 10.22 18.85
N ALA A 98 -21.58 10.11 17.60
CA ALA A 98 -22.98 9.92 17.26
C ALA A 98 -23.45 8.49 17.58
N GLY A 99 -22.58 7.49 17.41
CA GLY A 99 -22.88 6.09 17.64
C GLY A 99 -23.97 5.54 16.72
N SER A 100 -24.05 6.05 15.47
CA SER A 100 -25.13 5.67 14.55
C SER A 100 -24.90 4.32 13.87
N GLY A 101 -23.64 3.86 13.84
CA GLY A 101 -23.24 2.63 13.15
C GLY A 101 -23.05 2.84 11.66
N ALA A 102 -22.71 4.06 11.22
CA ALA A 102 -22.52 4.35 9.79
C ALA A 102 -21.30 3.62 9.20
N TYR A 103 -20.29 3.33 10.01
CA TYR A 103 -19.03 2.69 9.61
C TYR A 103 -18.74 1.47 10.49
N ASP A 104 -18.47 0.33 9.87
CA ASP A 104 -18.05 -0.91 10.53
C ASP A 104 -16.53 -1.07 10.51
N VAL A 105 -15.88 -0.61 9.44
CA VAL A 105 -14.43 -0.68 9.23
C VAL A 105 -13.92 0.67 8.77
N LEU A 106 -12.73 1.05 9.24
CA LEU A 106 -12.09 2.32 8.93
C LEU A 106 -10.76 2.05 8.22
N ASN A 107 -10.58 2.64 7.03
CA ASN A 107 -9.24 2.85 6.49
C ASN A 107 -8.61 4.02 7.28
N VAL A 108 -7.66 3.69 8.15
CA VAL A 108 -7.04 4.64 9.07
C VAL A 108 -5.75 5.16 8.47
N ILE A 109 -5.65 6.49 8.31
CA ILE A 109 -4.42 7.14 7.90
C ILE A 109 -3.40 7.01 9.05
N PRO A 110 -2.18 6.50 8.82
CA PRO A 110 -1.28 6.10 9.90
C PRO A 110 -0.99 7.18 10.96
N ASN A 111 -0.86 8.45 10.56
CA ASN A 111 -0.59 9.55 11.50
C ASN A 111 -1.78 9.88 12.42
N GLN A 112 -2.97 9.36 12.14
CA GLN A 112 -4.18 9.55 12.94
C GLN A 112 -4.40 8.40 13.94
N MET A 113 -3.69 7.28 13.77
CA MET A 113 -3.87 6.06 14.57
C MET A 113 -3.81 6.32 16.09
N PRO A 114 -2.81 7.06 16.64
CA PRO A 114 -2.75 7.31 18.09
C PRO A 114 -3.96 8.07 18.62
N ASP A 115 -4.37 9.14 17.94
CA ASP A 115 -5.49 9.98 18.37
C ASP A 115 -6.82 9.22 18.32
N LEU A 116 -7.04 8.42 17.28
CA LEU A 116 -8.25 7.59 17.15
C LEU A 116 -8.29 6.48 18.21
N ALA A 117 -7.17 5.81 18.47
CA ALA A 117 -7.08 4.77 19.50
C ALA A 117 -7.30 5.34 20.91
N LEU A 118 -6.64 6.45 21.26
CA LEU A 118 -6.77 7.09 22.58
C LEU A 118 -8.16 7.72 22.79
N ALA A 119 -8.82 8.16 21.71
CA ALA A 119 -10.21 8.62 21.76
C ALA A 119 -11.23 7.47 21.90
N GLY A 120 -10.80 6.21 21.84
CA GLY A 120 -11.69 5.04 21.95
C GLY A 120 -12.46 4.72 20.67
N VAL A 121 -12.06 5.30 19.54
CA VAL A 121 -12.70 5.05 18.23
C VAL A 121 -12.41 3.64 17.74
N LEU A 122 -11.18 3.16 17.99
CA LEU A 122 -10.67 1.90 17.44
C LEU A 122 -10.74 0.79 18.48
N GLU A 123 -11.21 -0.38 18.05
CA GLU A 123 -11.24 -1.57 18.88
C GLU A 123 -9.84 -2.21 18.97
N PRO A 124 -9.36 -2.59 20.17
CA PRO A 124 -8.14 -3.37 20.31
C PRO A 124 -8.27 -4.74 19.62
N LEU A 125 -7.35 -5.07 18.72
CA LEU A 125 -7.44 -6.25 17.87
C LEU A 125 -6.67 -7.48 18.37
N ASP A 126 -5.87 -7.36 19.44
CA ASP A 126 -5.02 -8.44 19.95
C ASP A 126 -5.78 -9.75 20.18
N ALA A 127 -6.96 -9.68 20.81
CA ALA A 127 -7.78 -10.87 21.07
C ALA A 127 -8.24 -11.57 19.79
N TYR A 128 -8.52 -10.82 18.71
CA TYR A 128 -8.90 -11.39 17.42
C TYR A 128 -7.69 -11.97 16.70
N VAL A 129 -6.57 -11.26 16.71
CA VAL A 129 -5.31 -11.71 16.13
C VAL A 129 -4.86 -13.04 16.75
N ASP A 130 -4.99 -13.19 18.07
CA ASP A 130 -4.65 -14.43 18.77
C ASP A 130 -5.68 -15.53 18.51
N LYS A 131 -6.98 -15.20 18.53
CA LYS A 131 -8.07 -16.15 18.28
C LYS A 131 -8.00 -16.79 16.88
N TYR A 132 -7.60 -16.03 15.87
CA TYR A 132 -7.54 -16.49 14.48
C TYR A 132 -6.12 -16.88 14.02
N ASP A 133 -5.17 -16.95 14.96
CA ASP A 133 -3.78 -17.36 14.72
C ASP A 133 -3.14 -16.55 13.57
N PHE A 134 -3.18 -15.22 13.69
CA PHE A 134 -2.74 -14.29 12.65
C PHE A 134 -1.43 -13.56 13.00
N ARG A 135 -0.83 -13.81 14.17
CA ARG A 135 0.45 -13.20 14.59
C ARG A 135 1.57 -13.49 13.60
N GLU A 136 1.68 -14.72 13.10
CA GLU A 136 2.74 -15.11 12.16
C GLU A 136 2.61 -14.37 10.83
N GLU A 137 1.39 -14.24 10.31
CA GLU A 137 1.12 -13.49 9.06
C GLU A 137 1.52 -12.02 9.19
N LEU A 138 1.16 -11.38 10.32
CA LEU A 138 1.62 -10.03 10.63
C LEU A 138 3.15 -9.94 10.71
N GLY A 139 3.81 -11.00 11.19
CA GLY A 139 5.27 -11.11 11.25
C GLY A 139 5.97 -11.00 9.89
N LYS A 140 5.26 -11.32 8.79
CA LYS A 140 5.78 -11.25 7.41
C LYS A 140 5.78 -9.83 6.85
N ILE A 141 5.05 -8.90 7.48
CA ILE A 141 4.98 -7.50 7.07
C ILE A 141 6.21 -6.75 7.60
N ALA A 142 6.78 -5.86 6.80
CA ALA A 142 7.97 -5.10 7.18
C ALA A 142 7.73 -4.34 8.50
N PRO A 143 8.69 -4.35 9.46
CA PRO A 143 8.49 -3.79 10.79
C PRO A 143 8.06 -2.32 10.81
N VAL A 144 8.50 -1.53 9.82
CA VAL A 144 8.10 -0.11 9.70
C VAL A 144 6.60 0.07 9.50
N TYR A 145 5.93 -0.82 8.78
CA TYR A 145 4.48 -0.77 8.57
C TYR A 145 3.77 -1.50 9.72
N ARG A 146 4.24 -2.70 10.07
CA ARG A 146 3.68 -3.49 11.16
C ARG A 146 3.71 -2.75 12.49
N ASP A 147 4.87 -2.38 13.01
CA ASP A 147 4.95 -1.92 14.40
C ASP A 147 4.57 -0.44 14.55
N ASN A 148 4.89 0.42 13.57
CA ASN A 148 4.65 1.85 13.69
C ASN A 148 3.22 2.27 13.32
N GLN A 149 2.56 1.55 12.42
CA GLN A 149 1.25 1.97 11.89
C GLN A 149 0.08 1.19 12.48
N MET A 150 0.33 0.01 13.05
CA MET A 150 -0.74 -0.86 13.56
C MET A 150 -0.92 -0.78 15.09
N LYS A 151 0.10 -0.31 15.83
CA LYS A 151 0.14 -0.36 17.30
C LYS A 151 0.13 1.01 17.96
N VAL A 152 -0.58 1.10 19.07
CA VAL A 152 -0.58 2.25 19.99
C VAL A 152 -0.43 1.71 21.41
N GLU A 153 0.54 2.22 22.17
CA GLU A 153 0.86 1.74 23.53
C GLU A 153 1.02 0.21 23.63
N GLY A 154 1.61 -0.40 22.59
CA GLY A 154 1.87 -1.84 22.52
C GLY A 154 0.68 -2.72 22.14
N LYS A 155 -0.52 -2.15 21.95
CA LYS A 155 -1.73 -2.87 21.52
C LYS A 155 -1.98 -2.66 20.04
N ILE A 156 -2.54 -3.66 19.38
CA ILE A 156 -2.92 -3.60 17.97
C ILE A 156 -4.27 -2.90 17.84
N TYR A 157 -4.38 -1.89 16.97
CA TYR A 157 -5.62 -1.17 16.67
C TYR A 157 -5.99 -1.17 15.18
N GLY A 158 -5.08 -1.63 14.32
CA GLY A 158 -5.33 -1.77 12.89
C GLY A 158 -4.54 -2.95 12.32
N LEU A 159 -4.83 -3.31 11.07
CA LEU A 159 -4.04 -4.25 10.29
C LEU A 159 -3.44 -3.49 9.10
N PRO A 160 -2.15 -3.65 8.78
CA PRO A 160 -1.58 -2.99 7.61
C PRO A 160 -2.27 -3.48 6.33
N ASP A 161 -2.74 -2.55 5.52
CA ASP A 161 -3.42 -2.79 4.24
C ASP A 161 -2.47 -2.47 3.08
N ASP A 162 -1.87 -1.28 3.11
CA ASP A 162 -0.82 -0.85 2.19
C ASP A 162 0.36 -0.18 2.92
N GLY A 163 1.36 0.22 2.14
CA GLY A 163 2.56 0.88 2.66
C GLY A 163 3.18 1.76 1.60
N ASP A 164 3.24 3.06 1.88
CA ASP A 164 3.78 4.05 0.96
C ASP A 164 5.27 4.31 1.17
N THR A 165 5.96 4.61 0.07
CA THR A 165 7.29 5.22 0.08
C THR A 165 7.34 6.27 -1.01
N LEU A 166 7.84 7.47 -0.70
CA LEU A 166 8.07 8.48 -1.71
C LEU A 166 9.29 8.11 -2.56
N VAL A 167 9.06 7.91 -3.86
CA VAL A 167 10.10 7.63 -4.84
C VAL A 167 10.20 8.79 -5.82
N PHE A 168 11.42 9.18 -6.17
CA PHE A 168 11.66 10.20 -7.17
C PHE A 168 11.66 9.58 -8.57
N TYR A 169 10.71 9.99 -9.41
CA TYR A 169 10.64 9.62 -10.82
C TYR A 169 11.17 10.75 -11.70
N TYR A 170 11.85 10.40 -12.79
CA TYR A 170 12.33 11.36 -13.78
C TYR A 170 12.25 10.80 -15.20
N ARG A 171 12.25 11.68 -16.19
CA ARG A 171 12.18 11.35 -17.63
C ARG A 171 13.58 11.15 -18.20
N LYS A 172 13.97 9.88 -18.40
CA LYS A 172 15.30 9.54 -18.93
C LYS A 172 15.60 10.21 -20.27
N ASP A 173 14.64 10.27 -21.17
CA ASP A 173 14.76 10.93 -22.47
C ASP A 173 15.12 12.43 -22.35
N ILE A 174 14.61 13.15 -21.34
CA ILE A 174 15.00 14.54 -21.09
C ILE A 174 16.44 14.63 -20.57
N PHE A 175 16.84 13.73 -19.67
CA PHE A 175 18.17 13.74 -19.05
C PHE A 175 19.28 13.19 -19.96
N GLU A 176 18.93 12.31 -20.90
CA GLU A 176 19.85 11.69 -21.84
C GLU A 176 20.03 12.49 -23.15
N ASP A 177 19.12 13.43 -23.44
CA ASP A 177 19.20 14.34 -24.58
C ASP A 177 20.53 15.16 -24.54
N PRO A 178 21.42 15.00 -25.55
CA PRO A 178 22.69 15.70 -25.61
C PRO A 178 22.57 17.23 -25.58
N GLU A 179 21.52 17.80 -26.19
CA GLU A 179 21.29 19.24 -26.18
C GLU A 179 20.91 19.73 -24.79
N ASN A 180 20.09 18.96 -24.05
CA ASN A 180 19.76 19.29 -22.67
C ASN A 180 20.99 19.23 -21.78
N ARG A 181 21.80 18.17 -21.91
CA ARG A 181 23.03 18.02 -21.13
C ARG A 181 24.01 19.17 -21.39
N ALA A 182 24.20 19.55 -22.66
CA ALA A 182 25.08 20.65 -23.03
C ALA A 182 24.55 22.01 -22.53
N ALA A 183 23.27 22.33 -22.79
CA ALA A 183 22.67 23.59 -22.40
C ALA A 183 22.61 23.76 -20.88
N PHE A 184 22.25 22.70 -20.15
CA PHE A 184 22.21 22.72 -18.69
C PHE A 184 23.60 22.93 -18.10
N LYS A 185 24.62 22.19 -18.58
CA LYS A 185 26.00 22.34 -18.12
C LYS A 185 26.56 23.72 -18.40
N ALA A 186 26.25 24.30 -19.57
CA ALA A 186 26.66 25.66 -19.90
C ALA A 186 26.02 26.70 -18.96
N LYS A 187 24.74 26.53 -18.57
CA LYS A 187 24.02 27.46 -17.68
C LYS A 187 24.43 27.32 -16.21
N HIS A 188 24.61 26.10 -15.72
CA HIS A 188 24.76 25.82 -14.28
C HIS A 188 26.17 25.38 -13.86
N GLY A 189 27.05 25.04 -14.80
CA GLY A 189 28.43 24.63 -14.52
C GLY A 189 28.59 23.19 -14.02
N TYR A 190 27.53 22.38 -14.02
CA TYR A 190 27.58 20.95 -13.65
C TYR A 190 26.67 20.11 -14.55
N ASP A 191 26.90 18.80 -14.57
CA ASP A 191 26.18 17.88 -15.46
C ASP A 191 24.69 17.74 -15.08
N LEU A 192 23.84 17.66 -16.09
CA LEU A 192 22.43 17.26 -15.91
C LEU A 192 22.39 15.79 -15.50
N ALA A 193 21.98 15.55 -14.25
CA ALA A 193 21.84 14.22 -13.65
C ALA A 193 20.70 14.23 -12.63
N PRO A 194 20.09 13.08 -12.30
CA PRO A 194 19.04 13.01 -11.28
C PRO A 194 19.45 13.76 -10.00
N PRO A 195 18.61 14.68 -9.49
CA PRO A 195 18.99 15.55 -8.40
C PRO A 195 19.23 14.76 -7.11
N THR A 196 20.35 15.07 -6.45
CA THR A 196 20.68 14.55 -5.11
C THR A 196 20.46 15.58 -4.01
N THR A 197 20.00 16.79 -4.36
CA THR A 197 19.69 17.88 -3.42
C THR A 197 18.46 18.65 -3.90
N TRP A 198 17.73 19.31 -2.98
CA TRP A 198 16.57 20.12 -3.34
C TRP A 198 16.94 21.36 -4.17
N LYS A 199 18.14 21.93 -3.96
CA LYS A 199 18.66 23.01 -4.82
C LYS A 199 18.76 22.54 -6.27
N ARG A 200 19.41 21.39 -6.52
CA ARG A 200 19.53 20.82 -7.87
C ARG A 200 18.18 20.46 -8.46
N PHE A 201 17.27 19.91 -7.65
CA PHE A 201 15.89 19.65 -8.08
C PHE A 201 15.21 20.92 -8.60
N SER A 202 15.34 22.04 -7.87
CA SER A 202 14.76 23.33 -8.29
C SER A 202 15.42 23.88 -9.56
N GLU A 203 16.75 23.83 -9.66
CA GLU A 203 17.50 24.33 -10.83
C GLU A 203 17.18 23.51 -12.10
N ILE A 204 17.12 22.18 -11.99
CA ILE A 204 16.73 21.28 -13.08
C ILE A 204 15.26 21.49 -13.46
N GLY A 205 14.37 21.59 -12.47
CA GLY A 205 12.96 21.84 -12.69
C GLY A 205 12.72 23.16 -13.45
N GLN A 206 13.44 24.23 -13.08
CA GLN A 206 13.37 25.50 -13.78
C GLN A 206 13.91 25.39 -15.20
N PHE A 207 15.08 24.75 -15.41
CA PHE A 207 15.65 24.56 -16.75
C PHE A 207 14.70 23.83 -17.70
N ILE A 208 14.07 22.74 -17.25
CA ILE A 208 13.13 21.98 -18.07
C ILE A 208 11.89 22.83 -18.37
N THR A 209 11.36 23.53 -17.36
CA THR A 209 10.17 24.39 -17.52
C THR A 209 10.43 25.54 -18.48
N ASP A 210 11.57 26.23 -18.34
CA ASP A 210 11.98 27.34 -19.23
C ASP A 210 12.05 26.91 -20.70
N LYS A 211 12.46 25.65 -20.96
CA LYS A 211 12.69 25.13 -22.31
C LYS A 211 11.43 24.56 -22.95
N TYR A 212 10.59 23.86 -22.17
CA TYR A 212 9.54 23.02 -22.72
C TYR A 212 8.12 23.41 -22.31
N ALA A 213 7.92 24.41 -21.44
CA ALA A 213 6.59 24.88 -21.13
C ALA A 213 5.91 25.49 -22.37
N PRO A 214 4.58 25.35 -22.52
CA PRO A 214 3.64 24.76 -21.56
C PRO A 214 3.48 23.23 -21.66
N ASP A 215 4.15 22.58 -22.61
CA ASP A 215 3.94 21.15 -22.90
C ASP A 215 4.57 20.24 -21.84
N ILE A 216 5.74 20.63 -21.31
CA ILE A 216 6.42 19.89 -20.24
C ILE A 216 6.86 20.87 -19.14
N TYR A 217 6.53 20.51 -17.89
CA TYR A 217 7.00 21.19 -16.69
C TYR A 217 8.08 20.33 -16.01
N GLY A 218 9.08 20.99 -15.43
CA GLY A 218 10.24 20.30 -14.86
C GLY A 218 10.01 19.59 -13.52
N ALA A 219 8.87 19.83 -12.86
CA ALA A 219 8.50 19.15 -11.62
C ALA A 219 6.98 19.09 -11.45
N GLY A 220 6.51 17.99 -10.84
CA GLY A 220 5.14 17.82 -10.36
C GLY A 220 5.18 17.34 -8.90
N LEU A 221 4.38 17.96 -8.04
CA LEU A 221 4.31 17.64 -6.61
C LEU A 221 2.86 17.72 -6.15
N LEU A 222 2.46 16.86 -5.21
CA LEU A 222 1.14 16.93 -4.60
C LEU A 222 1.01 18.25 -3.80
N ARG A 223 0.00 19.05 -4.15
CA ARG A 223 -0.29 20.35 -3.50
C ARG A 223 -1.73 20.50 -3.03
N GLN A 224 -2.59 19.53 -3.26
CA GLN A 224 -3.96 19.57 -2.75
C GLN A 224 -3.98 19.55 -1.21
N PRO A 225 -4.99 20.16 -0.56
CA PRO A 225 -5.19 20.08 0.88
C PRO A 225 -5.13 18.63 1.38
N GLY A 226 -4.54 18.42 2.56
CA GLY A 226 -4.32 17.08 3.13
C GLY A 226 -3.17 16.28 2.51
N ASN A 227 -2.68 16.62 1.31
CA ASN A 227 -1.54 15.92 0.70
C ASN A 227 -0.25 16.76 0.67
N ALA A 228 -0.39 18.08 0.59
CA ALA A 228 0.74 19.01 0.61
C ALA A 228 1.63 18.84 1.86
N GLN A 229 1.02 18.45 2.99
CA GLN A 229 1.72 18.21 4.26
C GLN A 229 2.76 17.10 4.16
N TYR A 230 2.46 15.98 3.47
CA TYR A 230 3.42 14.89 3.33
C TYR A 230 4.64 15.33 2.53
N MET A 231 4.43 16.06 1.43
CA MET A 231 5.52 16.62 0.62
C MET A 231 6.37 17.62 1.39
N PHE A 232 5.77 18.41 2.28
CA PHE A 232 6.50 19.35 3.13
C PHE A 232 7.28 18.62 4.23
N GLN A 233 6.62 17.73 4.98
CA GLN A 233 7.20 17.07 6.14
C GLN A 233 8.42 16.23 5.77
N GLU A 234 8.40 15.55 4.62
CA GLU A 234 9.55 14.78 4.15
C GLU A 234 10.75 15.69 3.83
N ARG A 235 10.51 16.81 3.14
CA ARG A 235 11.55 17.82 2.89
C ARG A 235 12.11 18.41 4.17
N PHE A 236 11.22 18.79 5.09
CA PHE A 236 11.56 19.38 6.37
C PHE A 236 12.45 18.45 7.20
N ARG A 237 12.07 17.17 7.32
CA ARG A 237 12.83 16.16 8.07
C ARG A 237 14.19 15.87 7.45
N VAL A 238 14.27 15.74 6.12
CA VAL A 238 15.54 15.47 5.41
C VAL A 238 16.53 16.64 5.54
N GLU A 239 16.04 17.87 5.64
CA GLU A 239 16.86 19.07 5.86
C GLU A 239 17.13 19.35 7.36
N GLY A 240 16.93 18.35 8.22
CA GLY A 240 17.25 18.43 9.66
C GLY A 240 16.18 19.09 10.53
N GLY A 241 15.01 19.40 9.96
CA GLY A 241 13.87 19.91 10.69
C GLY A 241 13.30 18.90 11.68
N LYS A 242 12.93 19.39 12.87
CA LYS A 242 12.25 18.63 13.93
C LYS A 242 10.99 19.39 14.33
N PHE A 243 9.86 18.68 14.44
CA PHE A 243 8.61 19.29 14.90
C PHE A 243 8.52 19.34 16.42
N PHE A 244 9.13 18.36 17.08
CA PHE A 244 9.18 18.23 18.52
C PHE A 244 10.56 17.73 18.92
N ASP A 245 10.98 18.11 20.12
CA ASP A 245 12.08 17.45 20.80
C ASP A 245 11.69 16.00 21.13
N ALA A 246 12.62 15.07 20.92
CA ALA A 246 12.33 13.64 20.98
C ALA A 246 12.11 13.11 22.40
N ASP A 247 12.68 13.78 23.40
CA ASP A 247 12.61 13.36 24.80
C ASP A 247 11.44 14.03 25.52
N THR A 248 11.23 15.31 25.24
CA THR A 248 10.23 16.13 25.94
C THR A 248 8.91 16.26 25.19
N MET A 249 8.87 15.93 23.89
CA MET A 249 7.73 16.14 22.99
C MET A 249 7.27 17.61 22.91
N GLN A 250 8.12 18.55 23.33
CA GLN A 250 7.86 19.99 23.18
C GLN A 250 8.20 20.45 21.77
N ALA A 251 7.39 21.35 21.23
CA ALA A 251 7.56 21.91 19.88
C ALA A 251 8.70 22.92 19.79
#